data_AF-R5AN02-F1
#
_entry.id   AF-R5AN02-F1
#
_cell.length_a   1.000
_cell.length_b   1.000
_cell.length_c   1.000
_cell.angle_alpha   90.00
_cell.angle_beta   90.00
_cell.angle_gamma   90.00
#
_symmetry.space_group_name_H-M   'P 1'
#
loop_
_entity.id
_entity.type
_entity.pdbx_description
1 polymer ?
#
loop_
_entity_poly.entity_id
_entity_poly.type
_entity_poly.pdbx_seq_one_letter_code
_entity_poly.pdbx_strand_id
1 'polypeptide(L)'
;MLFKTTGILLETVRPYTGNAFTDSFSEQDMRSAHTSDLVVIDAGNHVGFEVFENRVIVFFFTGRRQFSDHFNRNHEYIARAVAFLKDLFEYRLLRIAFYKRERLCCEKYWLLYDDGRKKRHIATVRSRFANPFCSSTTRSATWHFDRAAGVFSNRQPKHPDLRAVEVVDVSDACYIELFCKNSVFSYTVMEMLFDSYSGQYYWAPAENVFPSGLYDTREKAVAAAREALDCRAKLQ
;
A
#
# COMPACT_ATOMS: atom_id res chain seq x y z
N MET A 1 14.19 17.06 -25.86
CA MET A 1 13.23 17.37 -24.78
C MET A 1 13.18 16.28 -23.72
N LEU A 2 13.19 15.01 -24.12
CA LEU A 2 13.21 13.81 -23.26
C LEU A 2 14.10 13.96 -22.01
N PHE A 3 15.42 14.09 -22.20
CA PHE A 3 16.39 14.26 -21.11
C PHE A 3 16.07 15.39 -20.13
N LYS A 4 15.55 16.53 -20.62
CA LYS A 4 15.16 17.67 -19.76
C LYS A 4 13.93 17.34 -18.91
N THR A 5 12.92 16.71 -19.51
CA THR A 5 11.71 16.27 -18.80
C THR A 5 12.03 15.18 -17.80
N THR A 6 12.83 14.19 -18.18
CA THR A 6 13.34 13.12 -17.31
C THR A 6 14.08 13.72 -16.11
N GLY A 7 14.99 14.68 -16.34
CA GLY A 7 15.68 15.40 -15.28
C GLY A 7 14.72 16.11 -14.31
N ILE A 8 13.69 16.80 -14.80
CA ILE A 8 12.67 17.45 -13.95
C ILE A 8 11.93 16.44 -13.06
N LEU A 9 11.55 15.29 -13.63
CA LEU A 9 10.85 14.24 -12.88
C LEU A 9 11.77 13.56 -11.86
N LEU A 10 13.04 13.33 -12.20
CA LEU A 10 14.06 12.82 -11.28
C LEU A 10 14.29 13.76 -10.10
N GLU A 11 14.46 15.06 -10.34
CA GLU A 11 14.59 16.06 -9.26
C GLU A 11 13.34 16.11 -8.37
N THR A 12 12.16 15.77 -8.91
CA THR A 12 10.91 15.72 -8.14
C THR A 12 10.88 14.55 -7.17
N VAL A 13 11.43 13.39 -7.54
CA VAL A 13 11.43 12.17 -6.71
C VAL A 13 12.67 12.03 -5.83
N ARG A 14 13.75 12.76 -6.14
CA ARG A 14 15.02 12.76 -5.38
C ARG A 14 14.85 13.04 -3.87
N PRO A 15 13.96 13.94 -3.40
CA PRO A 15 13.74 14.15 -1.97
C PRO A 15 13.23 12.90 -1.21
N TYR A 16 12.65 11.95 -1.92
CA TYR A 16 12.11 10.72 -1.34
C TYR A 16 13.09 9.54 -1.50
N THR A 17 13.73 9.43 -2.65
CA THR A 17 14.53 8.26 -3.05
C THR A 17 16.04 8.47 -2.94
N GLY A 18 16.49 9.70 -2.69
CA GLY A 18 17.90 10.05 -2.82
C GLY A 18 18.40 9.81 -4.25
N ASN A 19 19.46 9.01 -4.38
CA ASN A 19 20.01 8.59 -5.68
C ASN A 19 19.67 7.13 -6.02
N ALA A 20 18.71 6.51 -5.33
CA ALA A 20 18.38 5.09 -5.47
C ALA A 20 17.36 4.84 -6.58
N PHE A 21 17.71 5.15 -7.83
CA PHE A 21 16.91 4.78 -9.01
C PHE A 21 17.80 4.12 -10.06
N THR A 22 17.21 3.21 -10.85
CA THR A 22 17.91 2.58 -11.98
C THR A 22 17.41 3.24 -13.26
N ASP A 23 18.28 4.00 -13.92
CA ASP A 23 18.01 4.54 -15.24
C ASP A 23 18.23 3.43 -16.27
N SER A 24 17.16 3.02 -16.94
CA SER A 24 17.24 2.12 -18.09
C SER A 24 16.87 2.92 -19.34
N PHE A 25 17.88 3.30 -20.12
CA PHE A 25 17.64 3.84 -21.45
C PHE A 25 17.17 2.69 -22.35
N SER A 26 15.90 2.71 -22.72
CA SER A 26 15.36 1.76 -23.68
C SER A 26 15.71 2.24 -25.09
N GLU A 27 16.83 1.76 -25.63
CA GLU A 27 17.02 1.80 -27.09
C GLU A 27 16.02 0.85 -27.76
N GLN A 28 15.11 1.44 -28.54
CA GLN A 28 14.20 0.79 -29.48
C GLN A 28 13.47 -0.46 -28.96
N ASP A 29 12.29 -0.25 -28.39
CA ASP A 29 11.29 -1.32 -28.32
C ASP A 29 10.80 -1.60 -29.76
N MET A 30 11.17 -2.75 -30.35
CA MET A 30 10.91 -3.10 -31.77
C MET A 30 9.44 -3.06 -32.21
N ARG A 31 8.50 -2.79 -31.29
CA ARG A 31 7.05 -2.67 -31.54
C ARG A 31 6.54 -1.24 -31.62
N SER A 32 7.33 -0.23 -31.25
CA SER A 32 6.94 1.19 -31.39
C SER A 32 8.14 2.03 -31.82
N ALA A 33 8.00 2.74 -32.93
CA ALA A 33 9.03 3.59 -33.53
C ALA A 33 9.35 4.86 -32.70
N HIS A 34 9.29 4.81 -31.37
CA HIS A 34 9.38 5.98 -30.49
C HIS A 34 10.42 5.74 -29.41
N THR A 35 11.37 6.66 -29.28
CA THR A 35 12.37 6.68 -28.21
C THR A 35 11.73 7.15 -26.91
N SER A 36 12.00 6.46 -25.80
CA SER A 36 11.55 6.82 -24.46
C SER A 36 12.63 6.65 -23.40
N ASP A 37 12.57 7.47 -22.35
CA ASP A 37 13.39 7.32 -21.16
C ASP A 37 12.55 6.58 -20.10
N LEU A 38 12.97 5.38 -19.70
CA LEU A 38 12.31 4.59 -18.65
C LEU A 38 13.10 4.69 -17.35
N VAL A 39 12.45 5.19 -16.32
CA VAL A 39 13.00 5.28 -14.96
C VAL A 39 12.24 4.35 -14.04
N VAL A 40 12.95 3.41 -13.43
CA VAL A 40 12.41 2.50 -12.43
C VAL A 40 12.84 2.98 -11.04
N ILE A 41 11.86 3.25 -10.19
CA ILE A 41 12.08 3.73 -8.82
C ILE A 41 11.98 2.57 -7.83
N ASP A 42 10.93 1.75 -7.96
CA ASP A 42 10.73 0.56 -7.13
C ASP A 42 10.36 -0.60 -8.05
N ALA A 43 11.36 -1.42 -8.37
CA ALA A 43 11.20 -2.55 -9.25
C ALA A 43 10.26 -3.62 -8.66
N GLY A 44 10.30 -3.83 -7.34
CA GLY A 44 9.51 -4.85 -6.65
C GLY A 44 8.02 -4.56 -6.69
N ASN A 45 7.65 -3.28 -6.66
CA ASN A 45 6.25 -2.84 -6.74
C ASN A 45 5.85 -2.27 -8.09
N HIS A 46 6.70 -2.38 -9.11
CA HIS A 46 6.49 -1.79 -10.44
C HIS A 46 6.11 -0.31 -10.37
N VAL A 47 6.92 0.50 -9.70
CA VAL A 47 6.74 1.95 -9.63
C VAL A 47 7.84 2.67 -10.38
N GLY A 48 7.45 3.60 -11.24
CA GLY A 48 8.36 4.38 -12.05
C GLY A 48 7.62 5.26 -13.05
N PHE A 49 8.37 5.79 -14.00
CA PHE A 49 7.79 6.59 -15.07
C PHE A 49 8.54 6.41 -16.38
N GLU A 50 7.82 6.61 -17.46
CA GLU A 50 8.34 6.56 -18.82
C GLU A 50 8.03 7.88 -19.52
N VAL A 51 9.07 8.50 -20.07
CA VAL A 51 9.00 9.80 -20.73
C VAL A 51 9.12 9.61 -22.23
N PHE A 52 8.13 10.13 -22.95
CA PHE A 52 8.12 10.26 -24.40
C PHE A 52 8.13 11.75 -24.77
N GLU A 53 8.35 12.07 -26.04
CA GLU A 53 8.42 13.46 -26.49
C GLU A 53 7.15 14.28 -26.17
N ASN A 54 5.98 13.66 -26.20
CA ASN A 54 4.67 14.32 -26.05
C ASN A 54 3.81 13.75 -24.90
N ARG A 55 4.35 12.83 -24.09
CA ARG A 55 3.63 12.22 -22.97
C ARG A 55 4.57 11.72 -21.88
N VAL A 56 4.07 11.73 -20.65
CA VAL A 56 4.66 11.04 -19.50
C VAL A 56 3.68 9.97 -19.04
N ILE A 57 4.17 8.76 -18.79
CA ILE A 57 3.39 7.68 -18.19
C ILE A 57 4.00 7.38 -16.84
N VAL A 58 3.26 7.62 -15.76
CA VAL A 58 3.63 7.17 -14.41
C VAL A 58 2.94 5.84 -14.17
N PHE A 59 3.69 4.80 -13.82
CA PHE A 59 3.18 3.46 -13.52
C PHE A 59 3.44 3.12 -12.05
N PHE A 60 2.51 2.37 -11.45
CA PHE A 60 2.53 1.98 -10.04
C PHE A 60 1.72 0.70 -9.86
N PHE A 61 2.34 -0.36 -9.33
CA PHE A 61 1.73 -1.68 -9.20
C PHE A 61 1.24 -2.18 -10.57
N THR A 62 -0.06 -2.36 -10.73
CA THR A 62 -0.71 -2.71 -12.01
C THR A 62 -1.35 -1.49 -12.69
N GLY A 63 -1.34 -0.34 -12.01
CA GLY A 63 -1.93 0.91 -12.46
C GLY A 63 -0.96 1.76 -13.28
N ARG A 64 -1.53 2.66 -14.09
CA ARG A 64 -0.78 3.71 -14.77
C ARG A 64 -1.60 4.97 -14.94
N ARG A 65 -0.93 6.11 -14.98
CA ARG A 65 -1.50 7.42 -15.30
C ARG A 65 -0.71 8.04 -16.45
N GLN A 66 -1.41 8.40 -17.51
CA GLN A 66 -0.83 9.04 -18.68
C GLN A 66 -1.14 10.54 -18.65
N PHE A 67 -0.10 11.34 -18.89
CA PHE A 67 -0.16 12.79 -19.10
C PHE A 67 0.32 13.05 -20.51
N SER A 68 -0.52 13.64 -21.36
CA SER A 68 -0.17 13.89 -22.75
C SER A 68 -0.55 15.30 -23.16
N ASP A 69 0.07 15.75 -24.25
CA ASP A 69 -0.05 17.11 -24.77
C ASP A 69 -1.28 17.35 -25.67
N HIS A 70 -2.31 16.50 -25.58
CA HIS A 70 -3.38 16.43 -26.60
C HIS A 70 -4.23 17.70 -26.78
N PHE A 71 -4.08 18.76 -25.97
CA PHE A 71 -4.91 19.96 -26.10
C PHE A 71 -4.25 21.32 -25.77
N ASN A 72 -3.01 21.39 -25.24
CA ASN A 72 -2.45 22.66 -24.76
C ASN A 72 -0.95 22.76 -25.06
N ARG A 73 -0.54 23.63 -26.00
CA ARG A 73 0.86 23.93 -26.40
C ARG A 73 1.81 24.40 -25.27
N ASN A 74 1.38 24.34 -24.01
CA ASN A 74 2.05 24.93 -22.84
C ASN A 74 2.80 23.93 -21.95
N HIS A 75 3.06 22.69 -22.40
CA HIS A 75 3.81 21.68 -21.63
C HIS A 75 3.21 21.39 -20.23
N GLU A 76 1.92 21.69 -20.03
CA GLU A 76 1.22 21.54 -18.75
C GLU A 76 1.18 20.07 -18.29
N TYR A 77 1.34 19.12 -19.22
CA TYR A 77 1.44 17.71 -18.91
C TYR A 77 2.64 17.37 -18.01
N ILE A 78 3.76 18.10 -18.13
CA ILE A 78 4.94 17.91 -17.27
C ILE A 78 4.62 18.37 -15.84
N ALA A 79 4.03 19.56 -15.69
CA ALA A 79 3.63 20.09 -14.39
C ALA A 79 2.61 19.18 -13.68
N ARG A 80 1.65 18.62 -14.43
CA ARG A 80 0.68 17.64 -13.91
C ARG A 80 1.34 16.32 -13.51
N ALA A 81 2.34 15.85 -14.26
CA ALA A 81 3.12 14.66 -13.90
C ALA A 81 3.94 14.90 -12.63
N VAL A 82 4.60 16.06 -12.50
CA VAL A 82 5.33 16.49 -11.31
C VAL A 82 4.42 16.51 -10.08
N ALA A 83 3.27 17.18 -10.18
CA ALA A 83 2.30 17.23 -9.08
C ALA A 83 1.80 15.83 -8.69
N PHE A 84 1.56 14.97 -9.69
CA PHE A 84 1.14 13.60 -9.45
C PHE A 84 2.21 12.75 -8.76
N LEU A 85 3.50 12.88 -9.14
CA LEU A 85 4.59 12.19 -8.46
C LEU A 85 4.71 12.66 -7.01
N LYS A 86 4.68 13.96 -6.74
CA LYS A 86 4.69 14.47 -5.35
C LYS A 86 3.57 13.86 -4.52
N ASP A 87 2.34 13.91 -5.05
CA ASP A 87 1.17 13.31 -4.41
C ASP A 87 1.38 11.79 -4.15
N LEU A 88 1.97 11.06 -5.10
CA LEU A 88 2.17 9.61 -5.01
C LEU A 88 3.17 9.22 -3.90
N PHE A 89 4.21 10.03 -3.69
CA PHE A 89 5.25 9.78 -2.67
C PHE A 89 4.89 10.38 -1.29
N GLU A 90 4.07 11.42 -1.25
CA GLU A 90 3.65 12.09 -0.03
C GLU A 90 2.46 11.38 0.65
N TYR A 91 1.47 10.94 -0.13
CA TYR A 91 0.22 10.42 0.40
C TYR A 91 0.13 8.89 0.35
N ARG A 92 -0.76 8.37 1.20
CA ARG A 92 -1.09 6.94 1.21
C ARG A 92 -1.92 6.57 -0.03
N LEU A 93 -1.58 5.47 -0.67
CA LEU A 93 -2.27 4.92 -1.82
C LEU A 93 -3.15 3.74 -1.43
N LEU A 94 -4.46 3.91 -1.50
CA LEU A 94 -5.43 2.82 -1.37
C LEU A 94 -5.63 2.11 -2.71
N ARG A 95 -5.38 0.80 -2.74
CA ARG A 95 -5.77 -0.12 -3.81
C ARG A 95 -7.00 -0.91 -3.36
N ILE A 96 -8.05 -0.92 -4.17
CA ILE A 96 -9.20 -1.82 -4.01
C ILE A 96 -9.28 -2.71 -5.25
N ALA A 97 -9.09 -4.01 -5.04
CA ALA A 97 -9.15 -5.05 -6.04
C ALA A 97 -10.47 -5.82 -5.93
N PHE A 98 -11.18 -5.91 -7.06
CA PHE A 98 -12.47 -6.59 -7.19
C PHE A 98 -12.26 -7.90 -7.93
N TYR A 99 -12.62 -9.00 -7.29
CA TYR A 99 -12.51 -10.35 -7.81
C TYR A 99 -13.90 -10.93 -8.07
N LYS A 100 -14.02 -11.75 -9.10
CA LYS A 100 -15.13 -12.68 -9.28
C LYS A 100 -14.58 -14.09 -9.23
N ARG A 101 -15.01 -14.88 -8.25
CA ARG A 101 -14.28 -16.05 -7.76
C ARG A 101 -12.81 -15.66 -7.50
N GLU A 102 -11.86 -16.31 -8.16
CA GLU A 102 -10.43 -16.07 -8.02
C GLU A 102 -9.87 -15.12 -9.09
N ARG A 103 -10.69 -14.65 -10.05
CA ARG A 103 -10.22 -13.80 -11.14
C ARG A 103 -10.36 -12.32 -10.81
N LEU A 104 -9.25 -11.59 -10.92
CA LEU A 104 -9.22 -10.15 -10.81
C LEU A 104 -9.98 -9.51 -11.98
N CYS A 105 -10.99 -8.70 -11.66
CA CYS A 105 -11.87 -8.06 -12.64
C CYS A 105 -11.52 -6.59 -12.81
N CYS A 106 -11.25 -5.91 -11.71
CA CYS A 106 -11.05 -4.47 -11.68
C CYS A 106 -10.18 -4.11 -10.48
N GLU A 107 -9.34 -3.11 -10.66
CA GLU A 107 -8.61 -2.46 -9.58
C GLU A 107 -8.85 -0.99 -9.66
N LYS A 108 -8.98 -0.37 -8.51
CA LYS A 108 -9.13 1.06 -8.38
C LYS A 108 -8.11 1.56 -7.39
N TYR A 109 -7.58 2.74 -7.68
CA TYR A 109 -6.52 3.38 -6.92
C TYR A 109 -6.97 4.77 -6.47
N TRP A 110 -6.74 5.08 -5.20
CA TRP A 110 -7.03 6.38 -4.60
C TRP A 110 -5.87 6.87 -3.75
N LEU A 111 -5.60 8.17 -3.81
CA LEU A 111 -4.76 8.85 -2.83
C LEU A 111 -5.62 9.23 -1.62
N LEU A 112 -5.09 9.00 -0.43
CA LEU A 112 -5.69 9.35 0.86
C LEU A 112 -4.91 10.52 1.47
N TYR A 113 -5.55 11.68 1.57
CA TYR A 113 -4.97 12.84 2.23
C TYR A 113 -5.09 12.72 3.76
N ASP A 114 -4.22 13.42 4.50
CA ASP A 114 -4.09 13.30 5.96
C ASP A 114 -5.36 13.69 6.73
N ASP A 115 -6.24 14.48 6.13
CA ASP A 115 -7.54 14.84 6.73
C ASP A 115 -8.51 13.65 6.82
N GLY A 116 -8.18 12.50 6.20
CA GLY A 116 -8.99 11.27 6.17
C GLY A 116 -10.35 11.43 5.47
N ARG A 117 -10.69 12.64 5.03
CA ARG A 117 -12.00 13.02 4.47
C ARG A 117 -11.94 13.14 2.96
N LYS A 118 -10.77 13.50 2.41
CA LYS A 118 -10.56 13.60 0.96
C LYS A 118 -9.83 12.36 0.45
N LYS A 119 -10.46 11.69 -0.51
CA LYS A 119 -9.83 10.66 -1.34
C LYS A 119 -9.89 11.10 -2.80
N ARG A 120 -8.76 11.04 -3.51
CA ARG A 120 -8.70 11.35 -4.94
C ARG A 120 -8.54 10.07 -5.73
N HIS A 121 -9.49 9.79 -6.62
CA HIS A 121 -9.35 8.67 -7.57
C HIS A 121 -8.25 8.99 -8.59
N ILE A 122 -7.33 8.07 -8.80
CA ILE A 122 -6.18 8.28 -9.70
C ILE A 122 -6.11 7.31 -10.87
N ALA A 123 -6.55 6.05 -10.67
CA ALA A 123 -6.53 5.05 -11.74
C ALA A 123 -7.59 3.98 -11.54
N THR A 124 -8.04 3.42 -12.67
CA THR A 124 -8.83 2.19 -12.71
C THR A 124 -8.20 1.26 -13.73
N VAL A 125 -7.87 0.04 -13.32
CA VAL A 125 -7.42 -1.03 -14.19
C VAL A 125 -8.60 -1.98 -14.35
N ARG A 126 -8.96 -2.32 -15.59
CA ARG A 126 -10.02 -3.30 -15.87
C ARG A 126 -9.41 -4.50 -16.55
N SER A 127 -9.66 -5.68 -16.00
CA SER A 127 -9.41 -6.95 -16.68
C SER A 127 -10.58 -7.26 -17.60
N ARG A 128 -10.31 -7.97 -18.70
CA ARG A 128 -11.36 -8.38 -19.64
C ARG A 128 -12.11 -9.60 -19.10
N PHE A 129 -13.41 -9.64 -19.37
CA PHE A 129 -14.32 -10.78 -19.20
C PHE A 129 -14.36 -11.40 -17.79
N ALA A 130 -15.37 -11.00 -17.02
CA ALA A 130 -15.72 -11.69 -15.78
C ALA A 130 -17.22 -11.96 -15.73
N ASN A 131 -17.59 -13.24 -15.64
CA ASN A 131 -18.99 -13.71 -15.60
C ASN A 131 -19.81 -12.91 -14.56
N PRO A 132 -20.92 -12.25 -14.94
CA PRO A 132 -21.76 -11.47 -14.03
C PRO A 132 -22.40 -12.27 -12.87
N PHE A 133 -22.50 -13.60 -12.99
CA PHE A 133 -23.18 -14.46 -12.03
C PHE A 133 -22.24 -15.11 -11.00
N CYS A 134 -20.95 -14.80 -11.03
CA CYS A 134 -19.99 -15.33 -10.05
C CYS A 134 -20.01 -14.53 -8.75
N SER A 135 -19.76 -15.22 -7.62
CA SER A 135 -19.52 -14.58 -6.33
C SER A 135 -18.40 -13.55 -6.42
N SER A 136 -18.59 -12.41 -5.74
CA SER A 136 -17.64 -11.30 -5.76
C SER A 136 -16.92 -11.16 -4.43
N THR A 137 -15.61 -10.97 -4.49
CA THR A 137 -14.78 -10.67 -3.31
C THR A 137 -14.03 -9.36 -3.54
N THR A 138 -13.96 -8.54 -2.51
CA THR A 138 -13.19 -7.29 -2.55
C THR A 138 -12.02 -7.41 -1.60
N ARG A 139 -10.83 -7.00 -2.05
CA ARG A 139 -9.62 -6.91 -1.21
C ARG A 139 -9.11 -5.48 -1.29
N SER A 140 -8.74 -4.91 -0.15
CA SER A 140 -8.14 -3.57 -0.08
C SER A 140 -6.77 -3.62 0.58
N ALA A 141 -5.83 -2.83 0.08
CA ALA A 141 -4.52 -2.64 0.66
C ALA A 141 -4.13 -1.17 0.56
N THR A 142 -3.50 -0.64 1.61
CA THR A 142 -2.99 0.74 1.62
C THR A 142 -1.47 0.69 1.58
N TRP A 143 -0.91 1.41 0.62
CA TRP A 143 0.53 1.54 0.41
C TRP A 143 0.97 2.94 0.80
N HIS A 144 2.22 3.09 1.20
CA HIS A 144 2.90 4.36 1.35
C HIS A 144 4.35 4.19 0.96
N PHE A 145 5.02 5.31 0.68
CA PHE A 145 6.44 5.27 0.41
C PHE A 145 7.22 5.25 1.73
N ASP A 146 7.97 4.18 1.97
CA ASP A 146 8.90 4.07 3.09
C ASP A 146 10.22 4.75 2.70
N ARG A 147 10.47 5.94 3.25
CA ARG A 147 11.67 6.73 2.96
C ARG A 147 12.95 6.06 3.45
N ALA A 148 12.90 5.25 4.50
CA ALA A 148 14.07 4.57 5.03
C ALA A 148 14.47 3.39 4.13
N ALA A 149 13.48 2.65 3.63
CA ALA A 149 13.71 1.52 2.73
C ALA A 149 13.81 1.91 1.25
N GLY A 150 13.36 3.11 0.88
CA GLY A 150 13.35 3.61 -0.51
C GLY A 150 12.32 2.92 -1.41
N VAL A 151 11.32 2.26 -0.82
CA VAL A 151 10.32 1.43 -1.55
C VAL A 151 8.91 1.71 -1.08
N PHE A 152 7.92 1.38 -1.92
CA PHE A 152 6.53 1.36 -1.49
C PHE A 152 6.28 0.16 -0.60
N SER A 153 5.59 0.40 0.51
CA SER A 153 5.28 -0.62 1.51
C SER A 153 3.81 -0.53 1.91
N ASN A 154 3.20 -1.69 2.09
CA ASN A 154 1.91 -1.84 2.74
C ASN A 154 2.04 -2.20 4.23
N ARG A 155 3.27 -2.28 4.76
CA ARG A 155 3.54 -2.52 6.18
C ARG A 155 3.04 -1.32 6.95
N GLN A 156 2.09 -1.45 7.86
CA GLN A 156 1.74 -0.31 8.71
C GLN A 156 2.97 0.09 9.54
N PRO A 157 3.30 1.39 9.66
CA PRO A 157 4.30 1.81 10.63
C PRO A 157 3.85 1.29 12.00
N LYS A 158 4.77 0.67 12.75
CA LYS A 158 4.48 0.18 14.10
C LYS A 158 3.97 1.35 14.92
N HIS A 159 2.67 1.39 15.17
CA HIS A 159 2.04 2.45 15.94
C HIS A 159 1.41 1.80 17.16
N PRO A 160 2.25 1.26 18.07
CA PRO A 160 1.74 0.50 19.20
C PRO A 160 0.76 1.36 20.01
N ASP A 161 -0.36 0.77 20.42
CA ASP A 161 -1.26 1.44 21.36
C ASP A 161 -0.46 1.83 22.61
N LEU A 162 -0.55 3.10 23.02
CA LEU A 162 0.16 3.60 24.20
C LEU A 162 -0.23 2.87 25.50
N ARG A 163 -1.34 2.12 25.48
CA ARG A 163 -1.84 1.29 26.57
C ARG A 163 -1.34 -0.14 26.50
N ALA A 164 -0.67 -0.54 25.42
CA ALA A 164 0.00 -1.83 25.35
C ALA A 164 1.10 -1.86 26.43
N VAL A 165 1.06 -2.89 27.25
CA VAL A 165 2.07 -3.12 28.29
C VAL A 165 3.36 -3.60 27.67
N GLU A 166 3.26 -4.29 26.53
CA GLU A 166 4.42 -4.74 25.78
C GLU A 166 4.09 -4.89 24.30
N VAL A 167 5.11 -4.68 23.47
CA VAL A 167 5.06 -4.90 22.03
C VAL A 167 6.11 -5.96 21.70
N VAL A 168 5.67 -7.10 21.17
CA VAL A 168 6.55 -8.20 20.78
C VAL A 168 6.68 -8.21 19.27
N ASP A 169 7.89 -7.98 18.78
CA ASP A 169 8.20 -8.12 17.37
C ASP A 169 8.25 -9.60 16.98
N VAL A 170 7.41 -9.98 16.02
CA VAL A 170 7.34 -11.36 15.49
C VAL A 170 8.12 -11.46 14.18
N SER A 171 7.97 -10.46 13.32
CA SER A 171 8.68 -10.35 12.05
C SER A 171 8.73 -8.88 11.60
N ASP A 172 9.43 -8.65 10.49
CA ASP A 172 9.46 -7.34 9.82
C ASP A 172 8.07 -6.81 9.42
N ALA A 173 7.06 -7.69 9.33
CA ALA A 173 5.70 -7.36 8.90
C ALA A 173 4.65 -7.53 9.99
N CYS A 174 5.00 -8.08 11.16
CA CYS A 174 4.04 -8.40 12.21
C CYS A 174 4.64 -8.15 13.59
N TYR A 175 3.89 -7.42 14.42
CA TYR A 175 4.15 -7.29 15.84
C TYR A 175 2.86 -7.54 16.61
N ILE A 176 3.02 -7.98 17.85
CA ILE A 176 1.95 -8.29 18.77
C ILE A 176 1.93 -7.23 19.86
N GLU A 177 0.76 -6.66 20.12
CA GLU A 177 0.54 -5.81 21.28
C GLU A 177 -0.07 -6.64 22.41
N LEU A 178 0.57 -6.62 23.58
CA LEU A 178 0.09 -7.27 24.80
C LEU A 178 -0.50 -6.23 25.74
N PHE A 179 -1.68 -6.53 26.26
CA PHE A 179 -2.38 -5.65 27.19
C PHE A 179 -2.61 -6.38 28.52
N CYS A 180 -2.34 -5.68 29.63
CA CYS A 180 -2.71 -6.14 30.97
C CYS A 180 -3.85 -5.23 31.45
N LYS A 181 -5.09 -5.76 31.39
CA LYS A 181 -6.39 -5.13 31.69
C LYS A 181 -7.19 -4.64 30.48
N ASN A 182 -8.43 -5.15 30.41
CA ASN A 182 -9.49 -4.57 29.61
C ASN A 182 -10.09 -3.35 30.32
N SER A 183 -9.99 -2.19 29.69
CA SER A 183 -11.11 -1.25 29.61
C SER A 183 -11.43 -1.01 28.14
N VAL A 184 -11.52 -2.09 27.38
CA VAL A 184 -11.97 -2.06 25.98
C VAL A 184 -13.49 -2.02 25.98
N PHE A 185 -14.02 -0.88 25.51
CA PHE A 185 -15.43 -0.70 25.19
C PHE A 185 -15.92 -1.85 24.30
N SER A 186 -16.73 -2.74 24.86
CA SER A 186 -17.46 -3.74 24.09
C SER A 186 -18.59 -3.05 23.32
N TYR A 187 -18.46 -2.92 22.00
CA TYR A 187 -19.65 -2.81 21.14
C TYR A 187 -20.31 -4.19 21.06
N THR A 188 -21.26 -4.41 21.96
CA THR A 188 -22.50 -5.19 21.78
C THR A 188 -22.41 -6.55 21.07
N VAL A 189 -21.84 -7.58 21.71
CA VAL A 189 -22.39 -8.96 21.67
C VAL A 189 -22.09 -9.64 23.01
N MET A 190 -23.14 -9.84 23.81
CA MET A 190 -23.19 -10.58 25.09
C MET A 190 -22.26 -10.09 26.21
N GLU A 191 -22.83 -9.27 27.10
CA GLU A 191 -22.51 -9.31 28.53
C GLU A 191 -22.68 -10.74 29.04
N MET A 192 -21.61 -11.54 28.99
CA MET A 192 -21.47 -12.66 29.92
C MET A 192 -20.83 -12.09 31.17
N LEU A 193 -21.61 -12.11 32.26
CA LEU A 193 -21.17 -11.91 33.64
C LEU A 193 -19.96 -12.80 33.92
N PHE A 194 -18.75 -12.26 33.75
CA PHE A 194 -17.56 -12.82 34.34
C PHE A 194 -17.02 -11.78 35.31
N ASP A 195 -16.99 -12.22 36.58
CA ASP A 195 -16.38 -11.53 37.70
C ASP A 195 -15.04 -10.91 37.34
N SER A 196 -14.73 -9.86 38.07
CA SER A 196 -13.52 -9.04 38.15
C SER A 196 -12.19 -9.82 38.22
N TYR A 197 -11.85 -10.58 37.17
CA TYR A 197 -10.54 -11.19 36.98
C TYR A 197 -9.54 -10.13 36.49
N SER A 198 -9.05 -9.35 37.44
CA SER A 198 -7.97 -8.39 37.27
C SER A 198 -6.63 -9.11 37.06
N GLY A 199 -6.37 -9.59 35.84
CA GLY A 199 -5.05 -10.17 35.53
C GLY A 199 -4.94 -11.02 34.28
N GLN A 200 -5.72 -10.74 33.22
CA GLN A 200 -5.64 -11.51 31.98
C GLN A 200 -4.96 -10.69 30.87
N TYR A 201 -4.03 -11.35 30.17
CA TYR A 201 -3.36 -10.86 28.97
C TYR A 201 -4.21 -11.18 27.75
N TYR A 202 -4.33 -10.23 26.82
CA TYR A 202 -4.77 -10.54 25.45
C TYR A 202 -3.76 -9.95 24.47
N TRP A 203 -3.76 -10.52 23.26
CA TRP A 203 -2.86 -10.11 22.21
C TRP A 203 -3.65 -9.71 20.96
N ALA A 204 -3.25 -8.63 20.30
CA ALA A 204 -3.79 -8.21 19.01
C ALA A 204 -2.67 -8.05 17.98
N PRO A 205 -2.79 -8.60 16.76
CA PRO A 205 -1.80 -8.40 15.71
C PRO A 205 -2.04 -7.09 14.96
N ALA A 206 -0.95 -6.50 14.46
CA ALA A 206 -0.98 -5.30 13.64
C ALA A 206 -1.68 -5.46 12.28
N GLU A 207 -1.77 -6.69 11.76
CA GLU A 207 -2.61 -7.00 10.60
C GLU A 207 -3.99 -7.46 11.10
N ASN A 208 -5.09 -6.91 10.55
CA ASN A 208 -6.49 -7.23 10.86
C ASN A 208 -6.76 -8.74 11.12
N VAL A 209 -6.50 -9.21 12.32
CA VAL A 209 -6.93 -10.50 12.85
C VAL A 209 -7.65 -10.20 14.15
N PHE A 210 -8.77 -10.87 14.35
CA PHE A 210 -9.43 -10.82 15.63
C PHE A 210 -8.49 -11.40 16.70
N PRO A 211 -8.25 -10.67 17.80
CA PRO A 211 -7.46 -11.19 18.91
C PRO A 211 -8.10 -12.49 19.42
N SER A 212 -7.34 -13.58 19.46
CA SER A 212 -7.88 -14.89 19.84
C SER A 212 -7.72 -15.10 21.35
N GLY A 213 -8.68 -14.66 22.15
CA GLY A 213 -8.81 -15.11 23.54
C GLY A 213 -8.03 -14.34 24.61
N LEU A 214 -8.33 -14.71 25.86
CA LEU A 214 -7.76 -14.17 27.09
C LEU A 214 -6.86 -15.22 27.74
N TYR A 215 -5.72 -14.80 28.25
CA TYR A 215 -4.67 -15.67 28.79
C TYR A 215 -4.30 -15.25 30.21
N ASP A 216 -4.05 -16.22 31.08
CA ASP A 216 -3.64 -15.99 32.48
C ASP A 216 -2.19 -15.52 32.62
N THR A 217 -1.37 -15.74 31.59
CA THR A 217 0.08 -15.49 31.60
C THR A 217 0.53 -14.90 30.27
N ARG A 218 1.57 -14.07 30.34
CA ARG A 218 2.21 -13.43 29.18
C ARG A 218 2.73 -14.49 28.20
N GLU A 219 3.41 -15.51 28.73
CA GLU A 219 4.06 -16.54 27.93
C GLU A 219 3.04 -17.32 27.09
N LYS A 220 1.86 -17.61 27.67
CA LYS A 220 0.77 -18.27 26.94
C LYS A 220 0.15 -17.37 25.88
N ALA A 221 -0.01 -16.07 26.16
CA ALA A 221 -0.50 -15.12 25.17
C ALA A 221 0.45 -15.04 23.96
N VAL A 222 1.76 -14.95 24.20
CA VAL A 222 2.78 -14.92 23.14
C VAL A 222 2.84 -16.23 22.36
N ALA A 223 2.79 -17.37 23.05
CA ALA A 223 2.84 -18.68 22.41
C ALA A 223 1.63 -18.88 21.46
N ALA A 224 0.43 -18.58 21.94
CA ALA A 224 -0.77 -18.71 21.13
C ALA A 224 -0.84 -17.71 19.97
N ALA A 225 -0.29 -16.50 20.15
CA ALA A 225 -0.17 -15.52 19.08
C ALA A 225 0.76 -16.00 17.95
N ARG A 226 1.92 -16.58 18.31
CA ARG A 226 2.85 -17.15 17.33
C ARG A 226 2.22 -18.33 16.61
N GLU A 227 1.54 -19.23 17.32
CA GLU A 227 0.85 -20.37 16.73
C GLU A 227 -0.25 -19.93 15.75
N ALA A 228 -1.05 -18.93 16.10
CA ALA A 228 -2.10 -18.40 15.22
C ALA A 228 -1.51 -17.79 13.93
N LEU A 229 -0.38 -17.07 14.03
CA LEU A 229 0.33 -16.52 12.88
C LEU A 229 0.95 -17.61 11.99
N ASP A 230 1.56 -18.62 12.59
CA ASP A 230 2.12 -19.78 11.87
C ASP A 230 1.03 -20.57 11.14
N CYS A 231 -0.11 -20.79 11.79
CA CYS A 231 -1.27 -21.43 11.17
C CYS A 231 -1.79 -20.62 9.97
N ARG A 232 -1.83 -19.29 10.07
CA ARG A 232 -2.23 -18.42 8.96
C ARG A 232 -1.23 -18.48 7.79
N ALA A 233 0.07 -18.47 8.06
CA ALA A 233 1.10 -18.56 7.03
C ALA A 233 0.99 -19.87 6.22
N LYS A 234 0.55 -20.96 6.85
CA LYS A 234 0.32 -22.25 6.17
C LYS A 234 -0.97 -22.30 5.32
N LEU A 235 -1.90 -21.38 5.54
CA LEU A 235 -3.18 -21.30 4.82
C LEU A 235 -3.17 -20.35 3.62
N GLN A 236 -2.06 -19.63 3.41
CA GLN A 236 -1.83 -18.74 2.25
C GLN A 236 -1.00 -19.45 1.18
#